data_AF-A0A2E9GHB0-F1
#
_entry.id   AF-A0A2E9GHB0-F1
#
_cell.length_a   1.000
_cell.length_b   1.000
_cell.length_c   1.000
_cell.angle_alpha   90.00
_cell.angle_beta   90.00
_cell.angle_gamma   90.00
#
_symmetry.space_group_name_H-M   'P 1'
#
loop_
_entity.id
_entity.type
_entity.pdbx_description
1 polymer ?
#
loop_
_entity_poly.entity_id
_entity_poly.type
_entity_poly.pdbx_seq_one_letter_code
_entity_poly.pdbx_strand_id
1 'polypeptide(L)' 'MIKNSYSVVMNTELNPFRNLPKMVSFQFMTTLAFMWSFIFTMWIGSINMFGPSALAHLLILIGVFFTAEIFKSVKRNN' A
#
# COMPACT_ATOMS: atom_id res chain seq x y z
N MET A 1 19.60 9.44 5.59
CA MET A 1 19.25 8.41 6.59
C MET A 1 17.78 8.00 6.48
N ILE A 2 16.82 8.91 6.63
CA ILE A 2 15.36 8.61 6.58
C ILE A 2 14.92 7.92 5.28
N LYS A 3 15.40 8.37 4.10
CA LYS A 3 15.12 7.71 2.82
C LYS A 3 15.54 6.24 2.81
N ASN A 4 16.73 5.93 3.31
CA ASN A 4 17.24 4.56 3.35
C ASN A 4 16.40 3.69 4.29
N SER A 5 16.06 4.22 5.48
CA SER A 5 15.19 3.52 6.43
C SER A 5 13.81 3.24 5.84
N TYR A 6 13.21 4.24 5.18
CA TYR A 6 11.92 4.09 4.50
C TYR A 6 11.98 3.03 3.39
N SER A 7 13.02 3.07 2.55
CA SER A 7 13.21 2.11 1.47
C SER A 7 13.37 0.67 1.98
N VAL A 8 14.05 0.44 3.10
CA VAL A 8 14.17 -0.91 3.67
C VAL A 8 12.82 -1.49 4.12
N VAL A 9 11.88 -0.63 4.54
CA VAL A 9 10.54 -1.08 4.97
C VAL A 9 9.57 -1.17 3.79
N MET A 10 9.52 -0.14 2.95
CA MET A 10 8.45 0.03 1.95
C MET A 10 8.84 -0.31 0.51
N ASN A 11 10.13 -0.43 0.18
CA ASN A 11 10.53 -0.82 -1.17
C ASN A 11 10.62 -2.36 -1.27
N THR A 12 9.77 -2.96 -2.11
CA THR A 12 9.75 -4.42 -2.34
C THR A 12 11.01 -4.98 -2.98
N GLU A 13 11.88 -4.14 -3.56
CA GLU A 13 13.18 -4.56 -4.12
C GLU A 13 14.29 -4.61 -3.06
N LEU A 14 14.14 -3.84 -1.98
CA LEU A 14 15.14 -3.68 -0.93
C LEU A 14 14.73 -4.31 0.40
N ASN A 15 13.44 -4.54 0.61
CA ASN A 15 12.92 -5.13 1.83
C ASN A 15 13.22 -6.65 1.90
N PRO A 16 13.09 -7.27 3.08
CA PRO A 16 13.32 -8.70 3.26
C PRO A 16 12.39 -9.60 2.39
N PHE A 17 11.28 -9.06 1.91
CA PHE A 17 10.31 -9.78 1.07
C PHE A 17 10.68 -9.82 -0.42
N ARG A 18 11.81 -9.22 -0.81
CA ARG A 18 12.27 -9.17 -2.22
C ARG A 18 12.49 -10.54 -2.87
N ASN A 19 12.81 -11.56 -2.07
CA ASN A 19 13.07 -12.92 -2.56
C ASN A 19 11.80 -13.78 -2.67
N LEU A 20 10.66 -13.29 -2.18
CA LEU A 20 9.40 -14.02 -2.20
C LEU A 20 8.73 -13.89 -3.58
N PRO A 21 7.87 -14.85 -3.96
CA PRO A 21 7.01 -14.70 -5.13
C PRO A 21 6.21 -13.38 -5.05
N LYS A 22 6.07 -12.68 -6.18
CA LYS A 22 5.46 -11.33 -6.22
C LYS A 22 4.10 -11.26 -5.55
N MET A 23 3.26 -12.28 -5.72
CA MET A 23 1.94 -12.37 -5.09
C MET A 23 2.03 -12.41 -3.55
N VAL A 24 2.95 -13.20 -3.01
CA VAL A 24 3.14 -13.36 -1.56
C VAL A 24 3.73 -12.07 -0.96
N SER A 25 4.71 -11.48 -1.63
CA SER A 25 5.28 -10.18 -1.22
C SER A 25 4.21 -9.08 -1.19
N PHE A 26 3.34 -9.03 -2.19
CA PHE A 26 2.21 -8.09 -2.23
C PHE A 26 1.24 -8.29 -1.05
N GLN A 27 0.91 -9.54 -0.70
CA GLN A 27 0.04 -9.85 0.45
C GLN A 27 0.65 -9.33 1.76
N PHE A 28 1.93 -9.63 2.03
CA PHE A 28 2.61 -9.16 3.24
C PHE A 28 2.72 -7.63 3.29
N MET A 29 3.02 -6.97 2.17
CA MET A 29 3.04 -5.50 2.09
C MET A 29 1.65 -4.91 2.35
N THR A 30 0.59 -5.56 1.88
CA THR A 30 -0.80 -5.14 2.14
C THR A 30 -1.15 -5.29 3.62
N THR A 31 -0.80 -6.42 4.24
CA THR A 31 -0.98 -6.63 5.70
C THR A 31 -0.23 -5.58 6.51
N LEU A 32 1.01 -5.24 6.11
CA LEU A 32 1.79 -4.19 6.78
C LEU A 32 1.09 -2.83 6.67
N ALA A 33 0.50 -2.49 5.52
CA ALA A 33 -0.29 -1.29 5.36
C ALA A 33 -1.51 -1.27 6.30
N PHE A 34 -2.26 -2.37 6.39
CA PHE A 34 -3.39 -2.50 7.33
C PHE A 34 -2.96 -2.35 8.79
N MET A 35 -1.82 -2.96 9.18
CA MET A 35 -1.26 -2.83 10.52
C MET A 35 -0.97 -1.36 10.85
N TRP A 36 -0.32 -0.62 9.95
CA TRP A 36 -0.02 0.81 10.17
C TRP A 36 -1.28 1.67 10.23
N SER A 37 -2.28 1.43 9.35
CA SER A 37 -3.59 2.10 9.43
C SER A 37 -4.30 1.83 10.76
N PHE A 38 -4.18 0.62 11.30
CA PHE A 38 -4.75 0.25 12.58
C PHE A 38 -4.04 0.96 13.74
N ILE A 39 -2.71 1.00 13.74
CA ILE A 39 -1.91 1.73 14.75
C ILE A 39 -2.30 3.21 14.77
N PHE A 40 -2.39 3.87 13.61
CA PHE A 40 -2.80 5.28 13.55
C PHE A 40 -4.22 5.50 14.05
N THR A 41 -5.12 4.57 13.79
CA THR A 41 -6.49 4.68 14.29
C THR A 41 -6.56 4.53 15.81
N MET A 42 -5.83 3.56 16.36
CA MET A 42 -5.72 3.41 17.82
C MET A 42 -5.05 4.62 18.47
N TRP A 43 -4.03 5.19 17.83
CA TRP A 43 -3.34 6.39 18.32
C TRP A 43 -4.26 7.62 18.39
N ILE A 44 -5.13 7.80 17.40
CA ILE A 44 -6.16 8.86 17.40
C ILE A 44 -7.24 8.59 18.49
N GLY A 45 -7.30 7.37 19.04
CA GLY A 45 -8.23 7.00 20.11
C GLY A 45 -9.64 6.66 19.64
N SER A 46 -9.86 6.52 18.33
CA SER A 46 -11.19 6.31 17.75
C SER A 46 -11.24 5.05 16.89
N ILE A 47 -11.39 3.89 17.53
CA ILE A 47 -11.50 2.59 16.84
C ILE A 47 -12.65 2.58 15.81
N ASN A 48 -13.72 3.34 16.08
CA ASN A 48 -14.89 3.48 15.22
C ASN A 48 -14.56 4.17 13.88
N MET A 49 -13.48 4.95 13.81
CA MET A 49 -13.03 5.59 12.58
C MET A 49 -12.16 4.68 11.70
N PHE A 50 -11.77 3.49 12.17
CA PHE A 50 -10.93 2.57 11.39
C PHE A 50 -11.63 2.13 10.10
N GLY A 51 -12.88 1.69 10.21
CA GLY A 51 -13.67 1.22 9.06
C GLY A 51 -13.82 2.30 7.97
N PRO A 52 -14.33 3.50 8.30
CA PRO A 52 -14.42 4.60 7.34
C PRO A 52 -13.07 5.00 6.74
N SER A 53 -12.01 5.02 7.54
CA SER A 53 -10.65 5.33 7.06
C SER A 53 -10.13 4.27 6.09
N ALA A 54 -10.31 2.98 6.39
CA ALA A 54 -9.91 1.89 5.51
C ALA A 54 -10.67 1.92 4.18
N LEU A 55 -11.98 2.23 4.22
CA LEU A 55 -12.79 2.40 3.00
C LEU A 55 -12.30 3.59 2.15
N ALA A 56 -11.99 4.72 2.78
CA ALA A 56 -11.45 5.88 2.08
C ALA A 56 -10.10 5.56 1.40
N HIS A 57 -9.20 4.85 2.09
CA HIS A 57 -7.94 4.39 1.51
C HIS A 57 -8.16 3.44 0.32
N LEU A 58 -9.11 2.50 0.42
CA LEU A 58 -9.46 1.58 -0.67
C LEU A 58 -9.94 2.36 -1.91
N LEU A 59 -10.82 3.34 -1.73
CA LEU A 59 -11.32 4.17 -2.84
C LEU A 59 -10.21 4.93 -3.55
N ILE A 60 -9.27 5.51 -2.78
CA ILE A 60 -8.10 6.20 -3.34
C ILE A 60 -7.23 5.22 -4.14
N LEU A 61 -6.94 4.04 -3.59
CA LEU A 61 -6.15 3.02 -4.29
C LEU A 61 -6.81 2.57 -5.59
N ILE A 62 -8.13 2.32 -5.58
CA ILE A 62 -8.89 1.98 -6.80
C ILE A 62 -8.73 3.08 -7.84
N GLY A 63 -8.89 4.35 -7.46
CA GLY A 63 -8.71 5.48 -8.37
C GLY A 63 -7.32 5.50 -9.00
N VAL A 64 -6.26 5.35 -8.19
CA VAL A 64 -4.86 5.33 -8.65
C VAL A 64 -4.62 4.17 -9.62
N PHE A 65 -5.04 2.96 -9.29
CA PHE A 65 -4.86 1.78 -10.16
C PHE A 65 -5.66 1.91 -11.46
N PHE A 66 -6.88 2.44 -11.39
CA PHE A 66 -7.71 2.68 -12.56
C PHE A 66 -7.07 3.69 -13.52
N THR A 67 -6.55 4.81 -13.00
CA THR A 67 -5.80 5.78 -13.80
C THR A 67 -4.55 5.16 -14.42
N ALA A 68 -3.79 4.37 -13.64
CA ALA A 68 -2.60 3.69 -14.14
C ALA A 68 -2.92 2.70 -15.28
N GLU A 69 -4.01 1.94 -15.16
CA GLU A 69 -4.45 1.02 -16.21
C GLU A 69 -4.93 1.76 -17.47
N ILE A 70 -5.63 2.89 -17.35
CA ILE A 70 -5.98 3.73 -18.51
C ILE A 70 -4.71 4.19 -19.24
N PHE A 71 -3.73 4.73 -18.50
CA PHE A 71 -2.48 5.22 -19.11
C PHE A 71 -1.69 4.10 -19.77
N LYS A 72 -1.64 2.92 -19.15
CA LYS A 72 -1.01 1.72 -19.72
C LYS A 72 -1.74 1.24 -20.97
N SER A 73 -3.07 1.30 -20.99
CA SER A 73 -3.88 0.96 -22.15
C SER A 73 -3.59 1.87 -23.34
N VAL A 74 -3.54 3.20 -23.10
CA VAL A 74 -3.18 4.19 -24.13
C VAL A 74 -1.75 3.95 -24.63
N LYS A 75 -0.77 3.72 -23.74
CA LYS A 75 0.62 3.46 -24.14
C LYS A 75 0.79 2.15 -24.94
N ARG A 76 -0.04 1.13 -24.70
CA ARG A 76 0.02 -0.15 -25.42
C ARG A 76 -0.61 -0.05 -26.82
N ASN A 77 -1.56 0.86 -27.02
CA ASN A 77 -2.29 1.04 -28.28
C ASN A 77 -1.68 2.14 -29.18
N ASN A 78 -0.59 2.77 -28.76
CA ASN A 78 0.29 3.64 -29.56
C ASN A 78 1.60 2.90 -29.88
#